data_AF-A0A0K8MCQ3-F1
#
_entry.id   AF-A0A0K8MCQ3-F1
#
_cell.length_a   1.000
_cell.length_b   1.000
_cell.length_c   1.000
_cell.angle_alpha   90.00
_cell.angle_beta   90.00
_cell.angle_gamma   90.00
#
_symmetry.space_group_name_H-M   'P 1'
#
loop_
_entity.id
_entity.type
_entity.pdbx_description
1 polymer ?
#
loop_
_entity_poly.entity_id
_entity_poly.type
_entity_poly.pdbx_seq_one_letter_code
_entity_poly.pdbx_strand_id
1 'polypeptide(L)' 'MQKAIAEAGHIVLYLPPYSPDFNPIEHKWAQAKAIRRKKRCSIEQLFQDNKI' A
#
# COMPACT_ATOMS: atom_id res chain seq x y z
N MET A 1 -4.37 3.78 -20.01
CA MET A 1 -3.71 3.31 -18.77
C MET A 1 -2.85 2.07 -19.02
N GLN A 2 -3.41 0.95 -19.51
CA GLN A 2 -2.62 -0.26 -19.81
C GLN A 2 -1.46 -0.02 -20.80
N LYS A 3 -1.69 0.78 -21.85
CA LYS A 3 -0.65 1.17 -22.82
C LYS A 3 0.54 1.88 -22.16
N ALA A 4 0.27 2.85 -21.28
CA ALA A 4 1.31 3.58 -20.55
C ALA A 4 2.11 2.67 -19.58
N ILE A 5 1.45 1.68 -18.96
CA ILE A 5 2.10 0.69 -18.09
C ILE A 5 3.04 -0.20 -18.91
N ALA A 6 2.58 -0.66 -20.08
CA ALA A 6 3.38 -1.47 -20.98
C ALA A 6 4.56 -0.70 -21.59
N GLU A 7 4.35 0.56 -21.99
CA GLU A 7 5.40 1.46 -22.50
C GLU A 7 6.48 1.74 -21.45
N ALA A 8 6.12 1.76 -20.16
CA ALA A 8 7.06 1.85 -19.05
C ALA A 8 7.77 0.51 -18.71
N GLY A 9 7.47 -0.58 -19.43
CA GLY A 9 8.07 -1.90 -19.20
C GLY A 9 7.46 -2.68 -18.02
N HIS A 10 6.26 -2.30 -17.56
CA HIS A 10 5.57 -2.96 -16.47
C HIS A 10 4.45 -3.89 -16.97
N ILE A 11 4.05 -4.82 -16.12
CA ILE A 11 2.95 -5.75 -16.37
C ILE A 11 1.78 -5.50 -15.42
N VAL A 12 0.55 -5.66 -15.90
CA VAL A 12 -0.66 -5.55 -15.09
C VAL A 12 -0.97 -6.92 -14.48
N LEU A 13 -0.91 -7.02 -13.15
CA LEU A 13 -1.37 -8.19 -12.42
C LEU A 13 -2.84 -8.04 -12.06
N TYR A 14 -3.67 -8.97 -12.53
CA TYR A 14 -5.09 -9.02 -12.19
C TYR A 14 -5.31 -9.91 -10.96
N LEU A 15 -6.03 -9.39 -9.97
CA LEU A 15 -6.42 -10.13 -8.78
C LEU A 15 -7.91 -10.48 -8.83
N PRO A 16 -8.33 -11.62 -8.24
CA PRO A 16 -9.74 -11.95 -8.12
C PRO A 16 -10.51 -10.90 -7.29
N PRO A 17 -11.80 -10.70 -7.57
CA PRO A 17 -12.62 -9.74 -6.84
C PRO A 17 -12.67 -10.11 -5.35
N TYR A 18 -12.72 -9.08 -4.49
CA TYR A 18 -12.79 -9.22 -3.03
C TYR A 18 -11.71 -10.12 -2.40
N SER A 19 -10.53 -10.19 -3.00
CA SER A 19 -9.40 -10.97 -2.48
C SER A 19 -8.28 -10.07 -1.95
N PRO A 20 -8.52 -9.32 -0.86
CA PRO A 20 -7.51 -8.43 -0.28
C PRO A 20 -6.27 -9.19 0.18
N ASP A 21 -6.41 -10.47 0.53
CA ASP A 21 -5.32 -11.33 0.98
C ASP A 21 -4.23 -11.52 -0.10
N PHE A 22 -4.57 -11.36 -1.37
CA PHE A 22 -3.61 -11.45 -2.48
C PHE A 22 -2.94 -10.12 -2.83
N ASN A 23 -3.26 -9.03 -2.13
CA ASN A 23 -2.67 -7.72 -2.36
C ASN A 23 -1.69 -7.35 -1.24
N PRO A 24 -0.36 -7.45 -1.46
CA PRO A 24 0.65 -7.20 -0.42
C PRO A 24 0.58 -5.81 0.24
N ILE A 25 0.00 -4.82 -0.43
CA ILE A 25 -0.17 -3.46 0.14
C ILE A 25 -1.09 -3.46 1.36
N GLU A 26 -2.02 -4.42 1.48
CA GLU A 26 -2.94 -4.49 2.62
C GLU A 26 -2.19 -4.73 3.93
N HIS A 27 -1.10 -5.53 3.90
CA HIS A 27 -0.24 -5.72 5.07
C HIS A 27 0.49 -4.42 5.47
N LYS A 28 0.93 -3.63 4.49
CA LYS A 28 1.54 -2.30 4.74
C LYS A 28 0.53 -1.34 5.36
N TRP A 29 -0.71 -1.35 4.91
CA TRP A 29 -1.77 -0.55 5.52
C TRP A 29 -2.13 -1.01 6.92
N ALA A 30 -2.16 -2.32 7.18
CA ALA A 30 -2.36 -2.86 8.52
C ALA A 30 -1.25 -2.39 9.47
N GLN A 31 0.01 -2.43 9.02
CA GLN A 31 1.18 -1.93 9.77
C GLN A 31 1.05 -0.43 10.07
N ALA A 32 0.77 0.40 9.06
CA ALA A 32 0.60 1.84 9.23
C ALA A 32 -0.50 2.19 10.24
N LYS A 33 -1.66 1.53 10.14
CA LYS A 33 -2.78 1.71 11.08
C LYS A 33 -2.40 1.30 12.50
N ALA A 34 -1.65 0.20 12.68
CA ALA A 34 -1.20 -0.24 13.99
C ALA A 34 -0.25 0.79 14.63
N ILE A 35 0.72 1.30 13.87
CA ILE A 35 1.66 2.31 14.36
C ILE A 35 0.93 3.60 14.75
N ARG A 36 0.01 4.09 13.90
CA ARG A 36 -0.78 5.29 14.19
C ARG A 36 -1.63 5.12 15.45
N ARG A 37 -2.28 3.98 15.64
CA ARG A 37 -3.06 3.70 16.86
C ARG A 37 -2.19 3.72 18.12
N LYS A 38 -0.94 3.23 18.02
CA LYS A 38 0.02 3.22 19.13
C LYS A 38 0.57 4.61 19.45
N LYS A 39 0.96 5.36 18.43
CA LYS A 39 1.65 6.67 18.58
C LYS A 39 0.69 7.87 18.66
N ARG A 40 -0.56 7.72 18.22
CA ARG A 40 -1.56 8.81 18.09
C ARG A 40 -1.02 10.05 17.37
N CYS A 41 -0.18 9.83 16.35
CA CYS A 41 0.49 10.88 15.59
C CYS A 41 -0.34 11.34 14.37
N SER A 42 0.10 12.45 13.77
CA SER A 42 -0.43 12.92 12.49
C SER A 42 -0.05 11.96 11.35
N ILE A 43 -0.64 12.16 10.17
CA ILE A 43 -0.35 11.35 8.98
C ILE A 43 1.07 11.64 8.49
N GLU A 44 1.48 12.91 8.51
CA GLU A 44 2.80 13.38 8.09
C GLU A 44 3.88 12.74 8.97
N GLN A 45 3.71 12.80 10.30
CA GLN A 45 4.61 12.17 11.26
C GLN A 45 4.66 10.64 11.10
N LEU A 46 3.54 10.01 10.77
CA LEU A 46 3.48 8.57 10.55
C LEU A 46 4.43 8.12 9.44
N PHE A 47 4.45 8.82 8.31
CA PHE A 47 5.28 8.47 7.14
C PHE A 47 6.68 9.06 7.16
N GLN A 48 6.92 10.12 7.94
CA GLN A 48 8.27 10.67 8.14
C GLN A 48 9.08 9.83 9.14
N ASP A 49 8.49 9.46 10.28
CA ASP A 49 9.21 8.79 11.38
C ASP A 49 9.31 7.28 11.19
N ASN A 50 8.44 6.71 10.35
CA ASN A 50 8.39 5.29 10.10
C ASN A 50 8.51 5.14 8.58
N LYS A 51 9.58 4.48 8.12
CA LYS A 51 9.79 4.13 6.70
C LYS A 51 8.77 3.06 6.25
N ILE A 52 7.49 3.42 6.24
CA ILE A 52 6.37 2.59 5.82
C ILE A 52 6.09 2.84 4.35
#